data_AF-A0A928NN93-F1
#
_entry.id   AF-A0A928NN93-F1
#
_cell.length_a   1.000
_cell.length_b   1.000
_cell.length_c   1.000
_cell.angle_alpha   90.00
_cell.angle_beta   90.00
_cell.angle_gamma   90.00
#
_symmetry.space_group_name_H-M   'P 1'
#
loop_
_entity.id
_entity.type
_entity.pdbx_description
1 polymer ?
#
loop_
_entity_poly.entity_id
_entity_poly.type
_entity_poly.pdbx_seq_one_letter_code
_entity_poly.pdbx_strand_id
1 'polypeptide(L)'
;MADSYIDNALMIVYDITIMALLIFSSKKGTQDMKFNPLKNEVLDFCAPQSEKVWVSAFTSSDVASYNAHVLDIRAQGFKMINSYELSDNTFAFFKKGKDSVRLAFYPGTKEIKIIYINDEEVPDFTSKRKQGVCDALFTQIQPEDSGLSDVIRCDDGRFVIIDGGWEFEPEADKLINLMREQSPDKKPVIAAWIMTHPHLDHYRAFFEFYRKYKDDVIIEKFLYNFPEAKEENLERIPAMGTQEEMENLQKLESIIKKEGYPLFMLHTGDVFDIAGLHFEVLSSPDDTMKPPVECFNRYSLILKVTFKGQVLLLCADADFELAKFGERWGRYLKSDILQIPHHGFGGGREEEYDLIDPSVCFCPTEEDIGFMKYNIYTSYNKHLIYDLNVKDYFTAKETVTIKLPYTPGKYGRQILDEKIAQYQKAAGAKNWYFDSVTKDDATFTFINTTMIKIPVYADLYFDDPAKSVVAIKVEIPGGTRCQKNLFDENDADPDALYFNRNSLAKIGVEDGAEFAVRLYSDYPFVASWKKDAIYHS
;
A
#
# COMPACT_ATOMS: atom_id res chain seq x y z
N MET A 1 22.14 33.24 60.21
CA MET A 1 21.27 33.20 59.02
C MET A 1 21.27 31.76 58.58
N ALA A 2 20.22 31.03 58.97
CA ALA A 2 20.15 29.57 58.91
C ALA A 2 18.87 29.18 58.16
N ASP A 3 19.07 28.40 57.11
CA ASP A 3 18.48 27.08 56.82
C ASP A 3 17.00 26.79 57.11
N SER A 4 16.40 26.14 56.09
CA SER A 4 15.73 24.81 56.13
C SER A 4 14.20 24.69 56.01
N TYR A 5 13.80 23.98 54.92
CA TYR A 5 12.72 22.97 54.74
C TYR A 5 11.25 23.41 55.01
N ILE A 6 10.29 23.38 54.07
CA ILE A 6 9.68 22.28 53.26
C ILE A 6 9.37 21.02 54.09
N ASP A 7 8.14 20.90 54.62
CA ASP A 7 7.11 19.98 54.08
C ASP A 7 5.76 20.02 54.84
N ASN A 8 4.69 19.92 54.04
CA ASN A 8 3.36 19.32 54.26
C ASN A 8 2.27 19.86 55.23
N ALA A 9 1.13 20.15 54.57
CA ALA A 9 -0.26 19.86 54.92
C ALA A 9 -0.99 20.72 55.96
N LEU A 10 -1.96 21.54 55.49
CA LEU A 10 -3.40 21.25 55.64
C LEU A 10 -4.29 22.32 54.94
N MET A 11 -5.09 21.83 53.99
CA MET A 11 -6.55 22.04 53.84
C MET A 11 -7.16 23.44 53.57
N ILE A 12 -8.29 23.36 52.83
CA ILE A 12 -9.31 24.38 52.49
C ILE A 12 -8.95 25.08 51.17
N VAL A 13 -9.64 24.89 50.03
CA VAL A 13 -11.08 25.11 49.75
C VAL A 13 -11.49 24.31 48.49
N TYR A 14 -12.74 23.84 48.48
CA TYR A 14 -13.48 23.42 47.29
C TYR A 14 -13.30 24.36 46.09
N ASP A 15 -12.85 23.88 44.93
CA ASP A 15 -13.28 24.53 43.69
C ASP A 15 -13.57 23.51 42.59
N ILE A 16 -14.85 23.49 42.22
CA ILE A 16 -15.45 22.74 41.14
C ILE A 16 -15.17 23.55 39.88
N THR A 17 -14.04 23.33 39.19
CA THR A 17 -13.88 23.78 37.80
C THR A 17 -12.73 23.02 37.15
N ILE A 18 -12.88 22.74 35.85
CA ILE A 18 -11.98 21.98 34.95
C ILE A 18 -12.27 20.46 34.95
N MET A 19 -13.54 20.13 34.71
CA MET A 19 -13.89 19.10 33.73
C MET A 19 -13.59 19.69 32.35
N ALA A 20 -12.45 19.33 31.77
CA ALA A 20 -12.12 19.73 30.40
C ALA A 20 -13.02 18.94 29.43
N LEU A 21 -14.18 19.51 29.11
CA LEU A 21 -14.87 19.28 27.85
C LEU A 21 -13.92 19.70 26.73
N LEU A 22 -13.36 18.74 25.99
CA LEU A 22 -12.77 19.03 24.69
C LEU A 22 -13.92 19.43 23.75
N ILE A 23 -14.11 20.75 23.62
CA ILE A 23 -14.93 21.36 22.58
C ILE A 23 -14.15 21.20 21.28
N PHE A 24 -14.77 20.61 20.25
CA PHE A 24 -14.24 20.58 18.88
C PHE A 24 -14.24 22.01 18.30
N SER A 25 -13.28 22.81 18.74
CA SER A 25 -13.10 24.19 18.35
C SER A 25 -11.80 24.32 17.56
N SER A 26 -11.87 24.06 16.25
CA SER A 26 -11.10 24.85 15.30
C SER A 26 -11.66 24.69 13.89
N LYS A 27 -12.18 25.80 13.35
CA LYS A 27 -12.66 26.07 11.98
C LYS A 27 -14.16 25.83 11.73
N LYS A 28 -14.76 26.84 11.07
CA LYS A 28 -16.19 26.99 10.76
C LYS A 28 -16.79 25.69 10.20
N GLY A 29 -17.65 25.03 10.97
CA GLY A 29 -18.44 23.89 10.48
C GLY A 29 -18.63 22.75 11.48
N THR A 30 -17.80 22.64 12.53
CA THR A 30 -18.00 21.64 13.58
C THR A 30 -19.30 21.93 14.34
N GLN A 31 -20.34 21.10 14.18
CA GLN A 31 -21.34 20.97 15.23
C GLN A 31 -20.60 20.43 16.46
N ASP A 32 -20.79 21.10 17.61
CA ASP A 32 -20.17 20.77 18.89
C ASP A 32 -20.52 19.35 19.35
N MET A 33 -19.82 18.33 18.85
CA MET A 33 -19.87 17.02 19.49
C MET A 33 -19.13 17.08 20.82
N LYS A 34 -19.71 16.48 21.85
CA LYS A 34 -19.09 16.45 23.18
C LYS A 34 -18.92 14.98 23.55
N PHE A 35 -17.72 14.46 23.38
CA PHE A 35 -17.36 13.15 23.92
C PHE A 35 -16.80 13.33 25.32
N ASN A 36 -17.24 12.51 26.26
CA ASN A 36 -16.74 12.56 27.62
C ASN A 36 -15.33 11.92 27.63
N PRO A 37 -14.25 12.66 27.96
CA PRO A 37 -12.93 12.05 28.06
C PRO A 37 -12.90 11.20 29.33
N LEU A 38 -13.29 9.93 29.23
CA LEU A 38 -13.05 8.95 30.28
C LEU A 38 -11.54 8.67 30.32
N LYS A 39 -10.81 9.27 31.27
CA LYS A 39 -9.45 8.91 31.79
C LYS A 39 -8.35 8.40 30.82
N ASN A 40 -8.59 8.41 29.52
CA ASN A 40 -7.78 7.80 28.48
C ASN A 40 -7.20 8.93 27.64
N GLU A 41 -5.90 8.83 27.35
CA GLU A 41 -5.21 9.81 26.54
C GLU A 41 -5.84 9.85 25.13
N VAL A 42 -6.29 11.03 24.70
CA VAL A 42 -6.64 11.29 23.31
C VAL A 42 -5.33 11.27 22.54
N LEU A 43 -5.05 10.20 21.81
CA LEU A 43 -3.98 10.19 20.85
C LEU A 43 -4.49 10.88 19.58
N ASP A 44 -4.41 12.20 19.58
CA ASP A 44 -4.37 13.04 18.39
C ASP A 44 -5.53 12.95 17.38
N PHE A 45 -5.55 13.94 16.49
CA PHE A 45 -6.49 14.06 15.39
C PHE A 45 -5.79 13.60 14.10
N CYS A 46 -6.38 12.68 13.33
CA CYS A 46 -5.91 12.44 11.97
C CYS A 46 -6.28 13.65 11.10
N ALA A 47 -5.44 14.02 10.13
CA ALA A 47 -5.84 15.01 9.14
C ALA A 47 -7.17 14.55 8.50
N PRO A 48 -8.17 15.44 8.33
CA PRO A 48 -9.42 15.12 7.69
C PRO A 48 -9.11 14.57 6.29
N GLN A 49 -9.58 13.38 5.96
CA GLN A 49 -9.54 12.90 4.57
C GLN A 49 -10.40 13.80 3.68
N SER A 50 -11.39 14.48 4.25
CA SER A 50 -12.11 15.58 3.61
C SER A 50 -12.58 16.57 4.67
N GLU A 51 -13.05 17.76 4.27
CA GLU A 51 -13.75 18.67 5.19
C GLU A 51 -14.96 18.04 5.88
N LYS A 52 -15.39 16.85 5.45
CA LYS A 52 -16.54 16.10 5.98
C LYS A 52 -16.16 14.96 6.92
N VAL A 53 -14.89 14.59 7.08
CA VAL A 53 -14.49 13.42 7.88
C VAL A 53 -13.57 13.82 9.04
N TRP A 54 -13.90 13.36 10.24
CA TRP A 54 -13.10 13.58 11.45
C TRP A 54 -12.85 12.26 12.15
N VAL A 55 -11.58 11.96 12.41
CA VAL A 55 -11.16 10.72 13.09
C VAL A 55 -10.56 11.05 14.46
N SER A 56 -10.98 10.30 15.48
CA SER A 56 -10.43 10.36 16.84
C SER A 56 -10.05 8.96 17.31
N ALA A 57 -8.88 8.83 17.94
CA ALA A 57 -8.39 7.58 18.50
C ALA A 57 -8.14 7.71 20.01
N PHE A 58 -8.51 6.66 20.75
CA PHE A 58 -8.37 6.56 22.20
C PHE A 58 -7.62 5.28 22.54
N THR A 59 -6.52 5.37 23.28
CA THR A 59 -5.75 4.21 23.75
C THR A 59 -6.10 3.82 25.17
N SER A 60 -5.53 2.70 25.63
CA SER A 60 -5.83 2.14 26.95
C SER A 60 -7.33 1.90 27.15
N SER A 61 -8.02 1.56 26.06
CA SER A 61 -9.45 1.38 26.02
C SER A 61 -9.84 -0.06 26.35
N ASP A 62 -11.02 -0.22 26.91
CA ASP A 62 -11.64 -1.50 27.21
C ASP A 62 -13.13 -1.49 26.79
N VAL A 63 -13.80 -2.61 27.06
CA VAL A 63 -15.23 -2.78 26.77
C VAL A 63 -16.10 -1.76 27.52
N ALA A 64 -15.69 -1.31 28.71
CA ALA A 64 -16.45 -0.31 29.47
C ALA A 64 -16.35 1.07 28.81
N SER A 65 -15.15 1.47 28.39
CA SER A 65 -14.93 2.70 27.61
C SER A 65 -15.67 2.67 26.28
N TYR A 66 -15.69 1.54 25.57
CA TYR A 66 -16.48 1.39 24.34
C TYR A 66 -17.97 1.62 24.57
N ASN A 67 -18.54 0.95 25.58
CA ASN A 67 -19.95 1.09 25.91
C ASN A 67 -20.31 2.53 26.36
N ALA A 68 -19.39 3.23 27.01
CA ALA A 68 -19.58 4.63 27.34
C ALA A 68 -19.66 5.52 26.10
N HIS A 69 -18.77 5.33 25.11
CA HIS A 69 -18.85 6.06 23.84
C HIS A 69 -20.14 5.77 23.07
N VAL A 70 -20.63 4.52 23.09
CA VAL A 70 -21.96 4.18 22.52
C VAL A 70 -23.08 5.01 23.17
N LEU A 71 -23.04 5.18 24.49
CA LEU A 71 -24.03 5.98 25.23
C LEU A 71 -23.91 7.47 24.91
N ASP A 72 -22.69 8.01 24.84
CA ASP A 72 -22.42 9.40 24.49
C ASP A 72 -22.91 9.73 23.06
N ILE A 73 -22.65 8.85 22.09
CA ILE A 73 -23.12 9.02 20.70
C ILE A 73 -24.64 9.04 20.65
N ARG A 74 -25.31 8.12 21.36
CA ARG A 74 -26.78 8.06 21.44
C ARG A 74 -27.37 9.29 22.13
N ALA A 75 -26.74 9.79 23.18
CA ALA A 75 -27.17 11.00 23.89
C ALA A 75 -27.14 12.25 22.98
N GLN A 76 -26.28 12.26 21.96
CA GLN A 76 -26.19 13.31 20.94
C GLN A 76 -27.24 13.18 19.81
N GLY A 77 -28.13 12.18 19.91
CA GLY A 77 -29.27 11.96 19.02
C GLY A 77 -28.99 11.05 17.82
N PHE A 78 -27.81 10.41 17.78
CA PHE A 78 -27.50 9.40 16.77
C PHE A 78 -28.18 8.07 17.08
N LYS A 79 -28.76 7.44 16.05
CA LYS A 79 -29.37 6.12 16.14
C LYS A 79 -28.39 5.09 15.62
N MET A 80 -28.15 4.04 16.41
CA MET A 80 -27.37 2.88 15.97
C MET A 80 -28.14 2.17 14.85
N ILE A 81 -27.52 2.04 13.69
CA ILE A 81 -28.06 1.35 12.51
C ILE A 81 -27.68 -0.13 12.57
N ASN A 82 -26.42 -0.43 12.89
CA ASN A 82 -25.94 -1.79 13.10
C ASN A 82 -24.77 -1.81 14.10
N SER A 83 -24.46 -3.02 14.57
CA SER A 83 -23.23 -3.34 15.30
C SER A 83 -22.93 -4.82 15.06
N TYR A 84 -21.65 -5.15 14.92
CA TYR A 84 -21.17 -6.49 14.60
C TYR A 84 -19.71 -6.63 15.05
N GLU A 85 -19.25 -7.87 15.07
CA GLU A 85 -17.86 -8.21 15.35
C GLU A 85 -17.22 -8.80 14.10
N LEU A 86 -15.97 -8.39 13.82
CA LEU A 86 -15.10 -9.03 12.85
C LEU A 86 -13.85 -9.47 13.58
N SER A 87 -13.58 -10.79 13.62
CA SER A 87 -12.62 -11.34 14.59
C SER A 87 -13.03 -10.94 16.03
N ASP A 88 -12.07 -10.49 16.83
CA ASP A 88 -12.29 -9.94 18.17
C ASP A 88 -12.64 -8.44 18.17
N ASN A 89 -12.72 -7.79 17.02
CA ASN A 89 -12.96 -6.34 16.93
C ASN A 89 -14.45 -6.02 16.87
N THR A 90 -14.90 -5.02 17.61
CA THR A 90 -16.31 -4.60 17.64
C THR A 90 -16.52 -3.32 16.85
N PHE A 91 -17.47 -3.35 15.92
CA PHE A 91 -17.86 -2.21 15.10
C PHE A 91 -19.32 -1.80 15.37
N ALA A 92 -19.59 -0.50 15.27
CA ALA A 92 -20.94 0.04 15.32
C ALA A 92 -21.08 1.25 14.38
N PHE A 93 -22.19 1.29 13.66
CA PHE A 93 -22.54 2.39 12.77
C PHE A 93 -23.77 3.13 13.29
N PHE A 94 -23.71 4.45 13.32
CA PHE A 94 -24.78 5.31 13.79
C PHE A 94 -25.10 6.39 12.76
N LYS A 95 -26.37 6.81 12.65
CA LYS A 95 -26.79 7.95 11.80
C LYS A 95 -27.66 8.96 12.54
N LYS A 96 -27.57 10.21 12.11
CA LYS A 96 -28.44 11.33 12.49
C LYS A 96 -28.69 12.20 11.26
N GLY A 97 -29.85 12.01 10.62
CA GLY A 97 -30.11 12.62 9.32
C GLY A 97 -29.11 12.10 8.30
N LYS A 98 -28.33 12.99 7.70
CA LYS A 98 -27.28 12.64 6.75
C LYS A 98 -25.91 12.39 7.40
N ASP A 99 -25.73 12.81 8.64
CA ASP A 99 -24.47 12.62 9.35
C ASP A 99 -24.38 11.19 9.90
N SER A 100 -23.15 10.70 10.08
CA SER A 100 -22.91 9.38 10.64
C SER A 100 -21.72 9.35 11.60
N VAL A 101 -21.71 8.32 12.45
CA VAL A 101 -20.58 7.98 13.32
C VAL A 101 -20.28 6.51 13.16
N ARG A 102 -19.02 6.18 12.89
CA ARG A 102 -18.48 4.82 12.89
C ARG A 102 -17.61 4.66 14.13
N LEU A 103 -17.88 3.64 14.91
CA LEU A 103 -17.18 3.35 16.17
C LEU A 103 -16.56 1.96 16.06
N ALA A 104 -15.25 1.86 16.25
CA ALA A 104 -14.51 0.62 16.28
C ALA A 104 -13.79 0.44 17.62
N PHE A 105 -13.74 -0.78 18.13
CA PHE A 105 -12.91 -1.17 19.26
C PHE A 105 -12.02 -2.35 18.86
N TYR A 106 -10.72 -2.18 19.08
CA TYR A 106 -9.68 -3.16 18.81
C TYR A 106 -9.10 -3.65 20.14
N PRO A 107 -9.52 -4.82 20.67
CA PRO A 107 -9.00 -5.32 21.94
C PRO A 107 -7.50 -5.62 21.91
N GLY A 108 -6.99 -6.08 20.76
CA GLY A 108 -5.57 -6.41 20.57
C GLY A 108 -4.64 -5.23 20.81
N THR A 109 -5.03 -4.04 20.37
CA THR A 109 -4.26 -2.79 20.56
C THR A 109 -4.80 -1.92 21.69
N LYS A 110 -5.93 -2.29 22.32
CA LYS A 110 -6.68 -1.49 23.30
C LYS A 110 -7.03 -0.10 22.77
N GLU A 111 -7.46 -0.05 21.51
CA GLU A 111 -7.79 1.19 20.80
C GLU A 111 -9.29 1.30 20.53
N ILE A 112 -9.87 2.47 20.75
CA ILE A 112 -11.18 2.85 20.22
C ILE A 112 -10.97 3.90 19.14
N LYS A 113 -11.66 3.74 18.01
CA LYS A 113 -11.71 4.74 16.95
C LYS A 113 -13.11 5.23 16.72
N ILE A 114 -13.24 6.55 16.59
CA ILE A 114 -14.49 7.23 16.26
C ILE A 114 -14.25 8.02 14.98
N ILE A 115 -15.01 7.69 13.94
CA ILE A 115 -15.02 8.43 12.67
C ILE A 115 -16.38 9.12 12.59
N TYR A 116 -16.38 10.43 12.64
CA TYR A 116 -17.56 11.24 12.35
C TYR A 116 -17.51 11.68 10.89
N ILE A 117 -18.64 11.52 10.19
CA ILE A 117 -18.77 11.92 8.79
C ILE A 117 -20.00 12.80 8.66
N ASN A 118 -19.79 14.02 8.18
CA ASN A 118 -20.88 14.94 7.84
C ASN A 118 -21.42 14.60 6.45
N ASP A 119 -22.74 14.58 6.30
CA ASP A 119 -23.39 14.39 4.99
C ASP A 119 -22.90 13.11 4.26
N GLU A 120 -22.79 11.99 5.00
CA GLU A 120 -22.34 10.70 4.46
C GLU A 120 -23.46 10.06 3.61
N GLU A 121 -23.17 9.93 2.32
CA GLU A 121 -23.90 9.04 1.42
C GLU A 121 -23.41 7.60 1.62
N VAL A 122 -24.33 6.70 1.94
CA VAL A 122 -24.00 5.29 2.12
C VAL A 122 -24.28 4.57 0.80
N PRO A 123 -23.31 3.84 0.23
CA PRO A 123 -23.50 3.12 -1.02
C PRO A 123 -24.64 2.11 -0.94
N ASP A 124 -25.48 2.09 -1.97
CA ASP A 124 -26.45 1.01 -2.16
C ASP A 124 -25.78 -0.16 -2.89
N PHE A 125 -25.64 -1.27 -2.15
CA PHE A 125 -25.08 -2.54 -2.65
C PHE A 125 -26.16 -3.59 -2.93
N THR A 126 -27.45 -3.21 -2.93
CA THR A 126 -28.57 -4.17 -3.08
C THR A 126 -28.84 -4.61 -4.52
N SER A 127 -28.12 -4.06 -5.51
CA SER A 127 -28.26 -4.43 -6.93
C SER A 127 -27.93 -5.91 -7.16
N LYS A 128 -28.98 -6.71 -7.41
CA LYS A 128 -28.88 -8.16 -7.67
C LYS A 128 -29.06 -8.46 -9.15
N ARG A 129 -28.15 -9.28 -9.68
CA ARG A 129 -28.31 -10.01 -10.93
C ARG A 129 -28.34 -11.50 -10.65
N LYS A 130 -28.75 -12.29 -11.65
CA LYS A 130 -28.71 -13.75 -11.56
C LYS A 130 -27.25 -14.20 -11.46
N GLN A 131 -26.91 -14.93 -10.40
CA GLN A 131 -25.58 -15.52 -10.22
C GLN A 131 -25.40 -16.79 -11.07
N GLY A 132 -24.16 -17.14 -11.37
CA GLY A 132 -23.79 -18.30 -12.19
C GLY A 132 -24.09 -18.16 -13.68
N VAL A 133 -24.13 -16.93 -14.20
CA VAL A 133 -24.25 -16.62 -15.64
C VAL A 133 -22.95 -16.93 -16.37
N CYS A 134 -21.81 -16.72 -15.71
CA CYS A 134 -20.48 -17.08 -16.20
C CYS A 134 -19.59 -17.51 -15.04
N ASP A 135 -18.36 -17.94 -15.36
CA ASP A 135 -17.36 -18.25 -14.33
C ASP A 135 -16.83 -16.95 -13.69
N ALA A 136 -16.63 -16.95 -12.37
CA ALA A 136 -15.90 -15.86 -11.74
C ALA A 136 -14.40 -15.97 -12.10
N LEU A 137 -13.78 -14.86 -12.50
CA LEU A 137 -12.37 -14.81 -12.88
C LEU A 137 -11.68 -13.69 -12.09
N PHE A 138 -10.46 -13.93 -11.60
CA PHE A 138 -9.57 -12.90 -11.08
C PHE A 138 -8.41 -12.72 -12.05
N THR A 139 -8.15 -11.48 -12.46
CA THR A 139 -7.11 -11.14 -13.43
C THR A 139 -6.22 -10.04 -12.89
N GLN A 140 -4.91 -10.27 -12.88
CA GLN A 140 -3.91 -9.20 -12.71
C GLN A 140 -3.42 -8.79 -14.11
N ILE A 141 -3.64 -7.53 -14.48
CA ILE A 141 -3.16 -6.98 -15.75
C ILE A 141 -1.63 -6.85 -15.69
N GLN A 142 -0.96 -7.12 -16.81
CA GLN A 142 0.48 -6.89 -16.95
C GLN A 142 0.79 -5.38 -16.89
N PRO A 143 1.56 -4.89 -15.90
CA PRO A 143 2.15 -3.57 -15.89
C PRO A 143 3.37 -3.52 -16.83
N GLU A 144 3.84 -2.32 -17.14
CA GLU A 144 5.14 -2.16 -17.84
C GLU A 144 6.32 -2.51 -16.93
N ASP A 145 6.39 -1.91 -15.73
CA ASP A 145 7.39 -2.20 -14.71
C ASP A 145 6.72 -2.71 -13.41
N SER A 146 5.96 -1.84 -12.74
CA SER A 146 5.15 -2.15 -11.56
C SER A 146 3.91 -1.28 -11.55
N GLY A 147 2.81 -1.79 -11.01
CA GLY A 147 1.53 -1.08 -10.94
C GLY A 147 0.39 -2.05 -10.71
N LEU A 148 -0.66 -1.60 -10.03
CA LEU A 148 -1.78 -2.45 -9.64
C LEU A 148 -2.99 -2.19 -10.54
N SER A 149 -3.46 -3.25 -11.20
CA SER A 149 -4.66 -3.23 -12.03
C SER A 149 -5.27 -4.62 -12.02
N ASP A 150 -6.15 -4.84 -11.05
CA ASP A 150 -6.81 -6.13 -10.83
C ASP A 150 -8.28 -6.06 -11.28
N VAL A 151 -8.75 -7.14 -11.89
CA VAL A 151 -10.11 -7.26 -12.42
C VAL A 151 -10.74 -8.55 -11.95
N ILE A 152 -11.87 -8.45 -11.26
CA ILE A 152 -12.73 -9.59 -10.95
C ILE A 152 -13.94 -9.57 -11.89
N ARG A 153 -14.02 -10.53 -12.82
CA ARG A 153 -15.30 -10.85 -13.46
C ARG A 153 -16.12 -11.66 -12.46
N CYS A 154 -17.25 -11.12 -12.04
CA CYS A 154 -18.17 -11.76 -11.11
C CYS A 154 -19.03 -12.82 -11.83
N ASP A 155 -19.59 -13.78 -11.09
CA ASP A 155 -20.41 -14.84 -11.70
C ASP A 155 -21.82 -14.38 -12.13
N ASP A 156 -22.17 -13.11 -11.89
CA ASP A 156 -23.32 -12.44 -12.53
C ASP A 156 -22.98 -11.70 -13.83
N GLY A 157 -21.72 -11.75 -14.29
CA GLY A 157 -21.25 -11.13 -15.51
C GLY A 157 -20.75 -9.69 -15.38
N ARG A 158 -20.92 -9.04 -14.22
CA ARG A 158 -20.33 -7.71 -13.96
C ARG A 158 -18.85 -7.82 -13.60
N PHE A 159 -18.17 -6.69 -13.60
CA PHE A 159 -16.76 -6.54 -13.24
C PHE A 159 -16.62 -5.70 -11.96
N VAL A 160 -15.68 -6.07 -11.11
CA VAL A 160 -15.10 -5.18 -10.10
C VAL A 160 -13.66 -4.92 -10.51
N ILE A 161 -13.28 -3.65 -10.59
CA ILE A 161 -11.91 -3.24 -10.89
C ILE A 161 -11.29 -2.70 -9.60
N ILE A 162 -10.08 -3.15 -9.28
CA ILE A 162 -9.28 -2.62 -8.19
C ILE A 162 -8.08 -1.93 -8.84
N ASP A 163 -7.98 -0.64 -8.58
CA ASP A 163 -7.00 0.25 -9.20
C ASP A 163 -7.11 0.24 -10.72
N GLY A 164 -6.02 0.28 -11.47
CA GLY A 164 -6.07 0.65 -12.87
C GLY A 164 -4.72 0.66 -13.54
N GLY A 165 -3.65 0.88 -12.78
CA GLY A 165 -2.28 0.87 -13.28
C GLY A 165 -1.78 2.24 -13.75
N TRP A 166 -0.66 2.26 -14.48
CA TRP A 166 -0.02 3.46 -14.99
C TRP A 166 -0.72 4.04 -16.23
N GLU A 167 -0.46 5.31 -16.54
CA GLU A 167 -0.88 5.94 -17.82
C GLU A 167 0.06 5.53 -18.96
N PHE A 168 0.12 4.23 -19.21
CA PHE A 168 0.70 3.71 -20.44
C PHE A 168 -0.44 3.27 -21.36
N GLU A 169 -0.45 3.80 -22.59
CA GLU A 169 -1.50 3.58 -23.60
C GLU A 169 -1.97 2.11 -23.75
N PRO A 170 -1.10 1.07 -23.61
CA PRO A 170 -1.51 -0.33 -23.58
C PRO A 170 -2.35 -0.78 -22.38
N GLU A 171 -2.30 -0.14 -21.20
CA GLU A 171 -3.02 -0.66 -20.01
C GLU A 171 -4.52 -0.40 -20.07
N ALA A 172 -4.93 0.82 -20.46
CA ALA A 172 -6.34 1.12 -20.74
C ALA A 172 -6.91 0.22 -21.84
N ASP A 173 -6.11 -0.06 -22.87
CA ASP A 173 -6.47 -0.95 -23.99
C ASP A 173 -6.56 -2.42 -23.53
N LYS A 174 -5.62 -2.90 -22.71
CA LYS A 174 -5.66 -4.23 -22.08
C LYS A 174 -6.93 -4.40 -21.25
N LEU A 175 -7.25 -3.42 -20.41
CA LEU A 175 -8.42 -3.44 -19.52
C LEU A 175 -9.74 -3.54 -20.30
N ILE A 176 -9.95 -2.70 -21.32
CA ILE A 176 -11.17 -2.76 -22.13
C ILE A 176 -11.24 -4.04 -22.97
N ASN A 177 -10.12 -4.50 -23.53
CA ASN A 177 -10.10 -5.72 -24.34
C ASN A 177 -10.42 -6.95 -23.49
N LEU A 178 -9.84 -7.04 -22.28
CA LEU A 178 -10.17 -8.07 -21.30
C LEU A 178 -11.67 -8.07 -20.98
N MET A 179 -12.23 -6.90 -20.65
CA MET A 179 -13.65 -6.80 -20.32
C MET A 179 -14.54 -7.16 -21.51
N ARG A 180 -14.21 -6.74 -22.73
CA ARG A 180 -14.97 -7.09 -23.94
C ARG A 180 -14.92 -8.60 -24.22
N GLU A 181 -13.75 -9.22 -24.05
CA GLU A 181 -13.57 -10.65 -24.26
C GLU A 181 -14.35 -11.48 -23.22
N GLN A 182 -14.31 -11.06 -21.95
CA GLN A 182 -14.88 -11.84 -20.86
C GLN A 182 -16.35 -11.49 -20.55
N SER A 183 -16.87 -10.38 -21.06
CA SER A 183 -18.23 -9.91 -20.77
C SER A 183 -19.28 -10.78 -21.44
N PRO A 184 -20.31 -11.25 -20.71
CA PRO A 184 -21.49 -11.85 -21.33
C PRO A 184 -22.44 -10.79 -21.93
N ASP A 185 -22.31 -9.53 -21.51
CA ASP A 185 -23.10 -8.40 -21.97
C ASP A 185 -22.46 -7.75 -23.21
N LYS A 186 -23.28 -7.16 -24.10
CA LYS A 186 -22.80 -6.36 -25.24
C LYS A 186 -21.90 -5.20 -24.82
N LYS A 187 -22.18 -4.65 -23.64
CA LYS A 187 -21.47 -3.53 -23.03
C LYS A 187 -21.04 -3.98 -21.63
N PRO A 188 -19.74 -4.11 -21.33
CA PRO A 188 -19.28 -4.52 -20.01
C PRO A 188 -19.82 -3.59 -18.92
N VAL A 189 -20.18 -4.17 -17.77
CA VAL A 189 -20.72 -3.43 -16.63
C VAL A 189 -19.78 -3.56 -15.44
N ILE A 190 -19.23 -2.44 -15.01
CA ILE A 190 -18.35 -2.30 -13.85
C ILE A 190 -19.23 -1.96 -12.64
N ALA A 191 -19.44 -2.95 -11.78
CA ALA A 191 -20.26 -2.83 -10.57
C ALA A 191 -19.62 -1.88 -9.55
N ALA A 192 -18.29 -1.86 -9.50
CA ALA A 192 -17.50 -0.90 -8.73
C ALA A 192 -16.09 -0.78 -9.33
N TRP A 193 -15.59 0.45 -9.36
CA TRP A 193 -14.17 0.74 -9.57
C TRP A 193 -13.58 1.22 -8.24
N ILE A 194 -12.74 0.41 -7.63
CA ILE A 194 -12.15 0.66 -6.31
C ILE A 194 -10.77 1.27 -6.50
N MET A 195 -10.51 2.42 -5.89
CA MET A 195 -9.19 3.08 -5.92
C MET A 195 -8.60 3.05 -4.52
N THR A 196 -7.46 2.36 -4.39
CA THR A 196 -6.90 1.98 -3.10
C THR A 196 -6.18 3.13 -2.42
N HIS A 197 -5.38 3.90 -3.17
CA HIS A 197 -4.66 5.09 -2.70
C HIS A 197 -4.17 5.95 -3.89
N PRO A 198 -3.71 7.20 -3.66
CA PRO A 198 -3.55 8.18 -4.73
C PRO A 198 -2.14 8.21 -5.35
N HIS A 199 -1.44 7.08 -5.45
CA HIS A 199 -0.22 6.98 -6.28
C HIS A 199 -0.54 6.72 -7.76
N LEU A 200 0.30 7.24 -8.65
CA LEU A 200 0.06 7.28 -10.09
C LEU A 200 -0.03 5.88 -10.73
N ASP A 201 0.69 4.91 -10.20
CA ASP A 201 0.72 3.53 -10.66
C ASP A 201 -0.56 2.72 -10.32
N HIS A 202 -1.53 3.36 -9.67
CA HIS A 202 -2.78 2.74 -9.26
C HIS A 202 -3.99 3.20 -10.07
N TYR A 203 -4.03 4.42 -10.61
CA TYR A 203 -5.26 4.90 -11.25
C TYR A 203 -5.05 5.70 -12.52
N ARG A 204 -3.82 5.96 -12.94
CA ARG A 204 -3.58 6.89 -14.05
C ARG A 204 -4.03 6.30 -15.40
N ALA A 205 -4.07 4.97 -15.55
CA ALA A 205 -4.71 4.29 -16.69
C ALA A 205 -6.19 4.67 -16.87
N PHE A 206 -6.89 5.04 -15.78
CA PHE A 206 -8.28 5.48 -15.84
C PHE A 206 -8.46 6.70 -16.75
N PHE A 207 -7.50 7.61 -16.84
CA PHE A 207 -7.63 8.81 -17.67
C PHE A 207 -7.71 8.48 -19.15
N GLU A 208 -6.83 7.59 -19.62
CA GLU A 208 -6.84 7.10 -20.99
C GLU A 208 -8.06 6.21 -21.26
N PHE A 209 -8.42 5.36 -20.30
CA PHE A 209 -9.64 4.56 -20.37
C PHE A 209 -10.88 5.45 -20.51
N TYR A 210 -11.00 6.49 -19.69
CA TYR A 210 -12.11 7.44 -19.74
C TYR A 210 -12.12 8.21 -21.07
N ARG A 211 -10.96 8.69 -21.53
CA ARG A 211 -10.84 9.43 -22.79
C ARG A 211 -11.30 8.62 -24.00
N LYS A 212 -10.94 7.34 -24.06
CA LYS A 212 -11.20 6.47 -25.23
C LYS A 212 -12.48 5.64 -25.11
N TYR A 213 -12.79 5.13 -23.92
CA TYR A 213 -13.69 3.99 -23.72
C TYR A 213 -14.82 4.21 -22.71
N LYS A 214 -14.98 5.42 -22.13
CA LYS A 214 -16.08 5.70 -21.18
C LYS A 214 -17.47 5.31 -21.72
N ASP A 215 -17.67 5.47 -23.03
CA ASP A 215 -18.95 5.19 -23.69
C ASP A 215 -19.11 3.72 -24.08
N ASP A 216 -18.07 2.90 -23.90
CA ASP A 216 -18.04 1.46 -24.17
C ASP A 216 -18.31 0.59 -22.94
N VAL A 217 -18.36 1.18 -21.74
CA VAL A 217 -18.73 0.48 -20.50
C VAL A 217 -19.84 1.20 -19.72
N ILE A 218 -20.44 0.50 -18.77
CA ILE A 218 -21.32 1.10 -17.75
C ILE A 218 -20.55 1.05 -16.43
N ILE A 219 -20.29 2.20 -15.82
CA ILE A 219 -19.68 2.29 -14.48
C ILE A 219 -20.79 2.61 -13.48
N GLU A 220 -21.05 1.69 -12.55
CA GLU A 220 -22.12 1.85 -11.55
C GLU A 220 -21.70 2.76 -10.38
N LYS A 221 -20.44 2.67 -9.93
CA LYS A 221 -19.89 3.50 -8.83
C LYS A 221 -18.37 3.44 -8.74
N PHE A 222 -17.79 4.43 -8.07
CA PHE A 222 -16.42 4.45 -7.58
C PHE A 222 -16.41 4.28 -6.05
N LEU A 223 -15.43 3.53 -5.55
CA LEU A 223 -15.17 3.35 -4.13
C LEU A 223 -13.72 3.76 -3.85
N TYR A 224 -13.46 4.49 -2.77
CA TYR A 224 -12.12 5.00 -2.46
C TYR A 224 -11.96 5.34 -0.99
N ASN A 225 -10.76 5.66 -0.54
CA ASN A 225 -10.56 6.49 0.65
C ASN A 225 -9.18 7.15 0.55
N PHE A 226 -9.13 8.42 0.20
CA PHE A 226 -7.92 9.23 0.23
C PHE A 226 -8.28 10.72 0.28
N PRO A 227 -7.32 11.60 0.66
CA PRO A 227 -7.61 13.00 0.93
C PRO A 227 -8.14 13.79 -0.28
N GLU A 228 -9.02 14.78 -0.06
CA GLU A 228 -9.41 15.74 -1.10
C GLU A 228 -8.19 16.52 -1.61
N ALA A 229 -8.11 16.71 -2.93
CA ALA A 229 -7.00 17.39 -3.57
C ALA A 229 -7.07 18.92 -3.49
N LYS A 230 -7.08 19.50 -2.28
CA LYS A 230 -7.10 20.95 -2.04
C LYS A 230 -5.74 21.52 -1.66
N GLU A 231 -5.50 22.76 -2.07
CA GLU A 231 -4.25 23.50 -1.79
C GLU A 231 -3.99 23.66 -0.28
N GLU A 232 -5.04 23.81 0.52
CA GLU A 232 -4.95 23.89 1.99
C GLU A 232 -4.63 22.54 2.68
N ASN A 233 -4.78 21.42 1.96
CA ASN A 233 -4.35 20.10 2.43
C ASN A 233 -2.85 19.88 2.19
N LEU A 234 -2.20 20.71 1.35
CA LEU A 234 -0.77 20.60 1.04
C LEU A 234 0.12 20.92 2.25
N GLU A 235 -0.27 21.89 3.08
CA GLU A 235 0.44 22.19 4.33
C GLU A 235 0.30 21.07 5.38
N ARG A 236 -0.69 20.19 5.22
CA ARG A 236 -1.03 19.10 6.16
C ARG A 236 -0.53 17.74 5.70
N ILE A 237 -0.16 17.63 4.44
CA ILE A 237 0.45 16.46 3.82
C ILE A 237 1.74 16.96 3.15
N PRO A 238 2.80 17.26 3.91
CA PRO A 238 4.04 17.79 3.34
C PRO A 238 4.84 16.72 2.57
N ALA A 239 4.23 15.57 2.23
CA ALA A 239 4.71 14.51 1.33
C ALA A 239 4.71 14.92 -0.14
N MET A 240 5.10 16.18 -0.31
CA MET A 240 5.33 17.06 -1.42
C MET A 240 5.98 16.56 -2.73
N GLY A 241 5.88 15.30 -3.16
CA GLY A 241 6.35 14.82 -4.48
C GLY A 241 5.49 15.24 -5.70
N THR A 242 4.68 16.29 -5.57
CA THR A 242 3.21 16.16 -5.43
C THR A 242 2.36 17.06 -6.32
N GLN A 243 2.94 17.94 -7.13
CA GLN A 243 2.09 18.71 -8.02
C GLN A 243 1.37 17.78 -9.00
N GLU A 244 2.08 16.79 -9.55
CA GLU A 244 1.51 15.84 -10.51
C GLU A 244 0.45 14.93 -9.87
N GLU A 245 0.70 14.33 -8.70
CA GLU A 245 -0.29 13.49 -8.01
C GLU A 245 -1.55 14.27 -7.64
N MET A 246 -1.39 15.50 -7.16
CA MET A 246 -2.52 16.36 -6.82
C MET A 246 -3.29 16.80 -8.05
N GLU A 247 -2.62 17.19 -9.13
CA GLU A 247 -3.27 17.53 -10.39
C GLU A 247 -4.05 16.34 -10.96
N ASN A 248 -3.49 15.14 -10.88
CA ASN A 248 -4.16 13.91 -11.30
C ASN A 248 -5.36 13.59 -10.40
N LEU A 249 -5.23 13.78 -9.08
CA LEU A 249 -6.35 13.59 -8.17
C LEU A 249 -7.47 14.62 -8.39
N GLN A 250 -7.14 15.90 -8.60
CA GLN A 250 -8.10 16.94 -9.01
C GLN A 250 -8.78 16.61 -10.34
N LYS A 251 -8.00 16.11 -11.31
CA LYS A 251 -8.51 15.66 -12.61
C LYS A 251 -9.48 14.48 -12.45
N LEU A 252 -9.15 13.51 -11.60
CA LEU A 252 -10.00 12.37 -11.28
C LEU A 252 -11.33 12.82 -10.63
N GLU A 253 -11.26 13.62 -9.56
CA GLU A 253 -12.44 14.18 -8.88
C GLU A 253 -13.32 14.98 -9.85
N SER A 254 -12.70 15.78 -10.73
CA SER A 254 -13.38 16.56 -11.77
C SER A 254 -14.10 15.68 -12.78
N ILE A 255 -13.48 14.59 -13.25
CA ILE A 255 -14.11 13.63 -14.16
C ILE A 255 -15.31 12.96 -13.49
N ILE A 256 -15.13 12.43 -12.29
CA ILE A 256 -16.18 11.73 -11.54
C ILE A 256 -17.39 12.65 -11.33
N LYS A 257 -17.14 13.89 -10.90
CA LYS A 257 -18.17 14.91 -10.69
C LYS A 257 -18.86 15.32 -11.99
N LYS A 258 -18.10 15.53 -13.07
CA LYS A 258 -18.63 15.95 -14.38
C LYS A 258 -19.58 14.90 -14.95
N GLU A 259 -19.22 13.62 -14.87
CA GLU A 259 -20.04 12.53 -15.39
C GLU A 259 -21.16 12.13 -14.41
N GLY A 260 -21.10 12.59 -13.15
CA GLY A 260 -22.10 12.30 -12.13
C GLY A 260 -22.05 10.86 -11.62
N TYR A 261 -20.87 10.24 -11.63
CA TYR A 261 -20.71 8.89 -11.09
C TYR A 261 -20.88 8.90 -9.57
N PRO A 262 -21.63 7.93 -9.00
CA PRO A 262 -21.66 7.73 -7.55
C PRO A 262 -20.25 7.45 -7.02
N LEU A 263 -19.84 8.16 -5.97
CA LEU A 263 -18.51 8.08 -5.37
C LEU A 263 -18.68 7.93 -3.85
N PHE A 264 -18.14 6.86 -3.28
CA PHE A 264 -18.32 6.53 -1.87
C PHE A 264 -16.99 6.26 -1.16
N MET A 265 -16.85 6.80 0.05
CA MET A 265 -15.71 6.53 0.91
C MET A 265 -15.87 5.19 1.64
N LEU A 266 -14.83 4.36 1.63
CA LEU A 266 -14.74 3.11 2.35
C LEU A 266 -13.93 3.28 3.63
N HIS A 267 -14.43 2.78 4.75
CA HIS A 267 -13.77 2.89 6.05
C HIS A 267 -13.49 1.50 6.64
N THR A 268 -12.43 1.37 7.43
CA THR A 268 -12.15 0.11 8.14
C THR A 268 -13.36 -0.37 8.92
N GLY A 269 -13.64 -1.66 8.77
CA GLY A 269 -14.83 -2.31 9.28
C GLY A 269 -15.97 -2.39 8.27
N ASP A 270 -15.98 -1.61 7.18
CA ASP A 270 -17.06 -1.71 6.18
C ASP A 270 -17.19 -3.14 5.63
N VAL A 271 -18.43 -3.62 5.60
CA VAL A 271 -18.81 -4.94 5.08
C VAL A 271 -19.92 -4.78 4.05
N PHE A 272 -19.73 -5.32 2.85
CA PHE A 272 -20.72 -5.21 1.78
C PHE A 272 -20.58 -6.31 0.73
N ASP A 273 -21.69 -6.58 0.02
CA ASP A 273 -21.70 -7.53 -1.09
C ASP A 273 -21.85 -6.82 -2.43
N ILE A 274 -20.94 -7.06 -3.38
CA ILE A 274 -21.05 -6.54 -4.75
C ILE A 274 -20.99 -7.71 -5.72
N ALA A 275 -22.01 -7.85 -6.54
CA ALA A 275 -22.04 -8.80 -7.64
C ALA A 275 -21.73 -10.26 -7.24
N GLY A 276 -22.04 -10.66 -6.00
CA GLY A 276 -21.79 -12.02 -5.49
C GLY A 276 -20.45 -12.19 -4.75
N LEU A 277 -19.64 -11.14 -4.67
CA LEU A 277 -18.44 -11.07 -3.83
C LEU A 277 -18.78 -10.41 -2.49
N HIS A 278 -18.24 -10.96 -1.41
CA HIS A 278 -18.31 -10.37 -0.08
C HIS A 278 -17.03 -9.61 0.23
N PHE A 279 -17.12 -8.33 0.56
CA PHE A 279 -15.99 -7.46 0.87
C PHE A 279 -15.99 -7.06 2.34
N GLU A 280 -14.80 -7.07 2.94
CA GLU A 280 -14.51 -6.48 4.24
C GLU A 280 -13.30 -5.54 4.11
N VAL A 281 -13.44 -4.30 4.58
CA VAL A 281 -12.34 -3.32 4.59
C VAL A 281 -11.55 -3.48 5.88
N LEU A 282 -10.34 -4.03 5.80
CA LEU A 282 -9.52 -4.32 6.97
C LEU A 282 -8.56 -3.20 7.34
N SER A 283 -8.26 -2.30 6.41
CA SER A 283 -7.47 -1.10 6.67
C SER A 283 -7.90 0.00 5.70
N SER A 284 -7.86 1.23 6.19
CA SER A 284 -8.12 2.45 5.45
C SER A 284 -7.22 3.56 5.97
N PRO A 285 -7.20 4.75 5.35
CA PRO A 285 -6.55 5.94 5.90
C PRO A 285 -6.90 6.27 7.35
N ASP A 286 -8.12 5.94 7.78
CA ASP A 286 -8.58 6.12 9.17
C ASP A 286 -7.70 5.37 10.16
N ASP A 287 -6.92 4.42 9.65
CA ASP A 287 -6.06 3.60 10.46
C ASP A 287 -4.75 4.23 10.92
N THR A 288 -4.31 5.25 10.18
CA THR A 288 -2.98 5.82 10.31
C THR A 288 -3.03 7.14 11.08
N MET A 289 -2.45 7.15 12.28
CA MET A 289 -2.35 8.36 13.10
C MET A 289 -1.08 9.13 12.74
N LYS A 290 -1.21 10.43 12.44
CA LYS A 290 -0.08 11.32 12.09
C LYS A 290 0.89 10.65 11.10
N PRO A 291 0.47 10.33 9.87
CA PRO A 291 1.39 9.71 8.93
C PRO A 291 2.65 10.58 8.80
N PRO A 292 3.86 10.02 9.02
CA PRO A 292 5.08 10.59 8.51
C PRO A 292 4.85 11.14 7.12
N VAL A 293 5.38 12.32 6.95
CA VAL A 293 5.19 13.30 5.88
C VAL A 293 5.61 12.76 4.50
N GLU A 294 5.68 11.45 4.22
CA GLU A 294 6.43 10.95 3.05
C GLU A 294 5.89 9.65 2.41
N CYS A 295 4.64 9.21 2.62
CA CYS A 295 4.24 7.89 2.10
C CYS A 295 2.72 7.72 1.89
N PHE A 296 2.22 7.91 0.65
CA PHE A 296 0.79 7.71 0.36
C PHE A 296 0.35 6.24 0.38
N ASN A 297 1.28 5.30 0.31
CA ASN A 297 1.02 3.88 0.54
C ASN A 297 0.26 3.59 1.83
N ARG A 298 0.39 4.48 2.83
CA ARG A 298 -0.32 4.43 4.11
C ARG A 298 -1.83 4.67 3.99
N TYR A 299 -2.28 5.28 2.90
CA TYR A 299 -3.70 5.46 2.58
C TYR A 299 -4.32 4.21 1.94
N SER A 300 -3.54 3.17 1.68
CA SER A 300 -4.02 1.94 1.03
C SER A 300 -5.20 1.33 1.76
N LEU A 301 -6.28 1.12 1.00
CA LEU A 301 -7.33 0.20 1.37
C LEU A 301 -6.80 -1.23 1.34
N ILE A 302 -6.92 -1.95 2.46
CA ILE A 302 -6.75 -3.41 2.48
C ILE A 302 -8.13 -4.05 2.44
N LEU A 303 -8.37 -4.89 1.43
CA LEU A 303 -9.65 -5.52 1.17
C LEU A 303 -9.54 -7.03 1.33
N LYS A 304 -10.38 -7.62 2.18
CA LYS A 304 -10.62 -9.06 2.23
C LYS A 304 -11.85 -9.37 1.40
N VAL A 305 -11.68 -10.21 0.37
CA VAL A 305 -12.73 -10.53 -0.60
C VAL A 305 -13.03 -12.03 -0.54
N THR A 306 -14.27 -12.40 -0.23
CA THR A 306 -14.69 -13.80 -0.17
C THR A 306 -15.62 -14.13 -1.33
N PHE A 307 -15.32 -15.22 -2.04
CA PHE A 307 -16.17 -15.79 -3.09
C PHE A 307 -16.27 -17.30 -2.94
N LYS A 308 -17.50 -17.82 -2.75
CA LYS A 308 -17.79 -19.26 -2.61
C LYS A 308 -16.86 -19.98 -1.62
N GLY A 309 -16.50 -19.30 -0.53
CA GLY A 309 -15.65 -19.81 0.54
C GLY A 309 -14.14 -19.65 0.32
N GLN A 310 -13.69 -19.20 -0.84
CA GLN A 310 -12.29 -18.83 -1.08
C GLN A 310 -12.08 -17.34 -0.75
N VAL A 311 -10.95 -17.04 -0.10
CA VAL A 311 -10.60 -15.71 0.40
C VAL A 311 -9.40 -15.13 -0.33
N LEU A 312 -9.55 -13.93 -0.87
CA LEU A 312 -8.49 -13.09 -1.42
C LEU A 312 -8.19 -11.96 -0.43
N LEU A 313 -6.93 -11.66 -0.19
CA LEU A 313 -6.49 -10.47 0.52
C LEU A 313 -5.76 -9.54 -0.44
N LEU A 314 -6.34 -8.37 -0.71
CA LEU A 314 -5.79 -7.34 -1.57
C LEU A 314 -5.21 -6.24 -0.70
N CYS A 315 -3.89 -6.08 -0.72
CA CYS A 315 -3.15 -5.21 0.18
C CYS A 315 -2.78 -3.85 -0.42
N ALA A 316 -2.96 -3.66 -1.73
CA ALA A 316 -2.44 -2.53 -2.48
C ALA A 316 -0.97 -2.29 -2.13
N ASP A 317 -0.63 -1.09 -1.63
CA ASP A 317 0.72 -0.75 -1.20
C ASP A 317 0.86 -0.64 0.32
N ALA A 318 -0.09 -1.20 1.07
CA ALA A 318 -0.16 -1.03 2.51
C ALA A 318 1.10 -1.49 3.25
N ASP A 319 1.42 -0.78 4.34
CA ASP A 319 2.44 -1.18 5.29
C ASP A 319 1.79 -1.83 6.52
N PHE A 320 2.07 -3.12 6.72
CA PHE A 320 1.44 -3.91 7.78
C PHE A 320 1.78 -3.43 9.19
N GLU A 321 3.01 -2.97 9.43
CA GLU A 321 3.43 -2.47 10.74
C GLU A 321 2.65 -1.19 11.07
N LEU A 322 2.57 -0.26 10.11
CA LEU A 322 1.90 1.02 10.31
C LEU A 322 0.39 0.88 10.47
N ALA A 323 -0.22 -0.10 9.80
CA ALA A 323 -1.63 -0.44 9.96
C ALA A 323 -1.92 -1.21 11.27
N LYS A 324 -0.88 -1.62 12.02
CA LYS A 324 -0.96 -2.56 13.16
C LYS A 324 -1.70 -3.83 12.77
N PHE A 325 -1.41 -4.33 11.57
CA PHE A 325 -2.27 -5.27 10.88
C PHE A 325 -2.35 -6.61 11.60
N GLY A 326 -1.21 -7.18 12.00
CA GLY A 326 -1.16 -8.39 12.82
C GLY A 326 -1.84 -8.22 14.18
N GLU A 327 -1.60 -7.09 14.86
CA GLU A 327 -2.15 -6.81 16.20
C GLU A 327 -3.68 -6.65 16.20
N ARG A 328 -4.24 -6.06 15.14
CA ARG A 328 -5.68 -5.82 15.03
C ARG A 328 -6.45 -7.05 14.55
N TRP A 329 -5.88 -7.82 13.63
CA TRP A 329 -6.64 -8.86 12.95
C TRP A 329 -6.20 -10.29 13.31
N GLY A 330 -4.94 -10.47 13.73
CA GLY A 330 -4.43 -11.77 14.15
C GLY A 330 -4.70 -12.86 13.12
N ARG A 331 -5.21 -14.02 13.57
CA ARG A 331 -5.52 -15.16 12.68
C ARG A 331 -6.68 -14.92 11.71
N TYR A 332 -7.43 -13.83 11.87
CA TYR A 332 -8.46 -13.43 10.90
C TYR A 332 -7.85 -13.08 9.53
N LEU A 333 -6.54 -12.82 9.48
CA LEU A 333 -5.81 -12.55 8.25
C LEU A 333 -5.69 -13.76 7.31
N LYS A 334 -5.96 -14.98 7.79
CA LYS A 334 -5.90 -16.20 6.99
C LYS A 334 -6.65 -16.03 5.67
N SER A 335 -5.93 -16.21 4.56
CA SER A 335 -6.43 -16.01 3.20
C SER A 335 -5.82 -17.03 2.25
N ASP A 336 -6.55 -17.43 1.20
CA ASP A 336 -6.07 -18.44 0.25
C ASP A 336 -5.14 -17.84 -0.81
N ILE A 337 -5.48 -16.60 -1.21
CA ILE A 337 -4.80 -15.80 -2.24
C ILE A 337 -4.39 -14.46 -1.62
N LEU A 338 -3.16 -14.04 -1.84
CA LEU A 338 -2.62 -12.75 -1.38
C LEU A 338 -2.15 -11.93 -2.59
N GLN A 339 -2.62 -10.69 -2.74
CA GLN A 339 -1.87 -9.69 -3.50
C GLN A 339 -0.86 -9.03 -2.56
N ILE A 340 0.42 -9.19 -2.90
CA ILE A 340 1.55 -8.80 -2.04
C ILE A 340 1.64 -7.27 -1.99
N PRO A 341 1.82 -6.68 -0.79
CA PRO A 341 1.88 -5.24 -0.65
C PRO A 341 3.00 -4.62 -1.49
N HIS A 342 2.69 -3.47 -2.07
CA HIS A 342 3.65 -2.52 -2.66
C HIS A 342 4.60 -3.17 -3.64
N HIS A 343 4.05 -3.96 -4.59
CA HIS A 343 4.83 -4.56 -5.67
C HIS A 343 5.92 -5.55 -5.18
N GLY A 344 5.84 -5.94 -3.90
CA GLY A 344 6.92 -6.67 -3.21
C GLY A 344 8.12 -5.80 -2.80
N PHE A 345 8.07 -4.49 -3.00
CA PHE A 345 9.14 -3.54 -2.66
C PHE A 345 9.17 -3.21 -1.16
N GLY A 346 8.04 -3.29 -0.48
CA GLY A 346 7.89 -2.86 0.91
C GLY A 346 6.59 -3.31 1.57
N GLY A 347 6.40 -2.94 2.84
CA GLY A 347 5.14 -3.07 3.57
C GLY A 347 4.82 -4.45 4.15
N GLY A 348 5.44 -5.52 3.64
CA GLY A 348 5.30 -6.89 4.17
C GLY A 348 6.07 -7.15 5.47
N ARG A 349 5.68 -8.23 6.17
CA ARG A 349 6.28 -8.69 7.44
C ARG A 349 6.12 -10.21 7.58
N GLU A 350 7.11 -10.85 8.21
CA GLU A 350 7.13 -12.31 8.42
C GLU A 350 5.95 -12.75 9.29
N GLU A 351 5.72 -12.07 10.42
CA GLU A 351 4.66 -12.40 11.39
C GLU A 351 3.26 -12.29 10.78
N GLU A 352 2.98 -11.25 9.99
CA GLU A 352 1.73 -11.14 9.26
C GLU A 352 1.60 -12.17 8.14
N TYR A 353 2.68 -12.50 7.44
CA TYR A 353 2.63 -13.57 6.44
C TYR A 353 2.36 -14.95 7.06
N ASP A 354 2.87 -15.24 8.26
CA ASP A 354 2.50 -16.43 9.03
C ASP A 354 0.99 -16.47 9.37
N LEU A 355 0.39 -15.31 9.64
CA LEU A 355 -1.05 -15.18 9.93
C LEU A 355 -1.91 -15.29 8.66
N ILE A 356 -1.44 -14.73 7.54
CA ILE A 356 -2.11 -14.78 6.24
C ILE A 356 -2.03 -16.19 5.64
N ASP A 357 -0.86 -16.83 5.72
CA ASP A 357 -0.53 -18.18 5.23
C ASP A 357 -1.17 -18.50 3.86
N PRO A 358 -0.85 -17.73 2.80
CA PRO A 358 -1.48 -17.91 1.50
C PRO A 358 -0.91 -19.12 0.76
N SER A 359 -1.71 -19.70 -0.13
CA SER A 359 -1.24 -20.75 -1.05
C SER A 359 -0.96 -20.22 -2.46
N VAL A 360 -1.44 -19.01 -2.76
CA VAL A 360 -1.27 -18.31 -4.03
C VAL A 360 -0.91 -16.86 -3.74
N CYS A 361 0.09 -16.36 -4.45
CA CYS A 361 0.47 -14.95 -4.37
C CYS A 361 0.40 -14.30 -5.76
N PHE A 362 -0.04 -13.04 -5.76
CA PHE A 362 -0.02 -12.13 -6.88
C PHE A 362 0.90 -10.97 -6.53
N CYS A 363 1.92 -10.75 -7.37
CA CYS A 363 2.87 -9.66 -7.26
C CYS A 363 2.66 -8.74 -8.47
N PRO A 364 2.11 -7.53 -8.29
CA PRO A 364 1.80 -6.58 -9.37
C PRO A 364 3.05 -5.89 -9.94
N THR A 365 3.97 -6.71 -10.45
CA THR A 365 5.30 -6.29 -10.88
C THR A 365 5.78 -7.22 -11.98
N GLU A 366 6.51 -6.65 -12.94
CA GLU A 366 7.24 -7.40 -13.96
C GLU A 366 8.11 -8.49 -13.29
N GLU A 367 8.21 -9.66 -13.94
CA GLU A 367 8.75 -10.87 -13.34
C GLU A 367 10.23 -10.80 -13.01
N ASP A 368 11.02 -10.17 -13.88
CA ASP A 368 12.44 -9.95 -13.67
C ASP A 368 12.64 -9.00 -12.47
N ILE A 369 11.86 -7.93 -12.36
CA ILE A 369 11.92 -7.04 -11.19
C ILE A 369 11.50 -7.79 -9.91
N GLY A 370 10.38 -8.52 -9.95
CA GLY A 370 9.87 -9.29 -8.81
C GLY A 370 10.90 -10.30 -8.30
N PHE A 371 11.35 -11.22 -9.17
CA PHE A 371 12.27 -12.30 -8.76
C PHE A 371 13.73 -11.87 -8.64
N MET A 372 14.22 -10.90 -9.43
CA MET A 372 15.65 -10.54 -9.42
C MET A 372 15.98 -9.38 -8.49
N LYS A 373 15.06 -8.47 -8.17
CA LYS A 373 15.37 -7.23 -7.44
C LYS A 373 14.84 -7.17 -6.00
N TYR A 374 13.68 -7.75 -5.70
CA TYR A 374 13.05 -7.54 -4.39
C TYR A 374 12.77 -8.84 -3.63
N ASN A 375 12.13 -9.83 -4.26
CA ASN A 375 11.66 -11.03 -3.56
C ASN A 375 12.78 -11.95 -3.05
N ILE A 376 13.97 -11.87 -3.64
CA ILE A 376 15.13 -12.68 -3.24
C ILE A 376 16.09 -11.96 -2.29
N TYR A 377 15.79 -10.73 -1.85
CA TYR A 377 16.67 -9.99 -0.92
C TYR A 377 15.98 -9.49 0.34
N THR A 378 14.68 -9.20 0.32
CA THR A 378 13.95 -8.83 1.54
C THR A 378 13.58 -10.06 2.35
N SER A 379 13.80 -10.04 3.68
CA SER A 379 13.62 -11.23 4.52
C SER A 379 12.17 -11.72 4.55
N TYR A 380 11.21 -10.79 4.60
CA TYR A 380 9.79 -11.12 4.65
C TYR A 380 9.27 -11.76 3.35
N ASN A 381 9.69 -11.30 2.16
CA ASN A 381 9.27 -11.95 0.92
C ASN A 381 9.96 -13.31 0.74
N LYS A 382 11.19 -13.47 1.22
CA LYS A 382 11.83 -14.79 1.28
C LYS A 382 11.02 -15.73 2.15
N HIS A 383 10.65 -15.30 3.35
CA HIS A 383 9.85 -16.11 4.25
C HIS A 383 8.53 -16.55 3.58
N LEU A 384 7.82 -15.61 2.95
CA LEU A 384 6.59 -15.90 2.20
C LEU A 384 6.80 -16.95 1.09
N ILE A 385 7.85 -16.83 0.30
CA ILE A 385 8.05 -17.65 -0.91
C ILE A 385 8.71 -18.99 -0.57
N TYR A 386 9.69 -19.00 0.34
CA TYR A 386 10.50 -20.18 0.63
C TYR A 386 9.97 -20.98 1.81
N ASP A 387 9.54 -20.32 2.89
CA ASP A 387 9.24 -20.99 4.17
C ASP A 387 7.75 -21.36 4.30
N LEU A 388 6.87 -20.55 3.71
CA LEU A 388 5.42 -20.81 3.71
C LEU A 388 4.97 -21.72 2.55
N ASN A 389 3.71 -22.16 2.62
CA ASN A 389 3.11 -23.11 1.69
C ASN A 389 2.58 -22.46 0.40
N VAL A 390 3.24 -21.41 -0.09
CA VAL A 390 2.93 -20.81 -1.38
C VAL A 390 3.26 -21.81 -2.47
N LYS A 391 2.28 -22.06 -3.35
CA LYS A 391 2.38 -23.02 -4.46
C LYS A 391 2.44 -22.31 -5.79
N ASP A 392 1.64 -21.27 -5.98
CA ASP A 392 1.67 -20.45 -7.19
C ASP A 392 2.04 -19.01 -6.82
N TYR A 393 3.02 -18.46 -7.53
CA TYR A 393 3.46 -17.07 -7.38
C TYR A 393 3.42 -16.40 -8.75
N PHE A 394 2.38 -15.60 -8.97
CA PHE A 394 2.15 -14.89 -10.20
C PHE A 394 2.79 -13.52 -10.12
N THR A 395 3.82 -13.33 -10.92
CA THR A 395 4.33 -12.02 -11.31
C THR A 395 3.63 -11.58 -12.58
N ALA A 396 3.66 -10.30 -12.85
CA ALA A 396 2.96 -9.68 -13.95
C ALA A 396 3.76 -9.69 -15.26
N LYS A 397 4.46 -10.79 -15.59
CA LYS A 397 5.16 -10.94 -16.87
C LYS A 397 4.23 -10.85 -18.06
N GLU A 398 3.02 -11.33 -17.86
CA GLU A 398 1.90 -11.27 -18.77
C GLU A 398 0.63 -11.08 -17.94
N THR A 399 -0.49 -10.79 -18.61
CA THR A 399 -1.77 -10.70 -17.91
C THR A 399 -2.17 -12.09 -17.45
N VAL A 400 -2.35 -12.27 -16.14
CA VAL A 400 -2.66 -13.58 -15.55
C VAL A 400 -4.12 -13.61 -15.14
N THR A 401 -4.89 -14.55 -15.68
CA THR A 401 -6.27 -14.80 -15.28
C THR A 401 -6.41 -16.19 -14.64
N ILE A 402 -6.98 -16.23 -13.45
CA ILE A 402 -7.40 -17.47 -12.78
C ILE A 402 -8.92 -17.53 -12.63
N LYS A 403 -9.47 -18.74 -12.64
CA LYS A 403 -10.88 -18.99 -12.33
C LYS A 403 -11.07 -19.12 -10.83
N LEU A 404 -12.06 -18.43 -10.26
CA LEU A 404 -12.44 -18.53 -8.85
C LEU A 404 -13.62 -19.51 -8.65
N PRO A 405 -13.60 -20.37 -7.61
CA PRO A 405 -12.46 -20.64 -6.74
C PRO A 405 -11.31 -21.32 -7.49
N TYR A 406 -10.08 -20.90 -7.19
CA TYR A 406 -8.85 -21.42 -7.77
C TYR A 406 -8.22 -22.47 -6.86
N THR A 407 -7.63 -23.50 -7.44
CA THR A 407 -6.84 -24.49 -6.70
C THR A 407 -5.50 -24.63 -7.39
N PRO A 408 -4.38 -24.39 -6.68
CA PRO A 408 -3.06 -24.57 -7.25
C PRO A 408 -2.87 -25.94 -7.86
N GLY A 409 -2.11 -26.01 -8.95
CA GLY A 409 -1.76 -27.27 -9.58
C GLY A 409 -1.04 -28.21 -8.60
N LYS A 410 -1.19 -29.52 -8.80
CA LYS A 410 -0.54 -30.55 -7.96
C LYS A 410 0.99 -30.32 -7.82
N TYR A 411 1.61 -29.77 -8.86
CA TYR A 411 3.05 -29.52 -8.93
C TYR A 411 3.40 -28.03 -8.81
N GLY A 412 2.47 -27.16 -8.37
CA GLY A 412 2.67 -25.71 -8.31
C GLY A 412 3.96 -25.33 -7.58
N ARG A 413 4.17 -25.87 -6.36
CA ARG A 413 5.40 -25.57 -5.59
C ARG A 413 6.68 -25.93 -6.34
N GLN A 414 6.71 -27.06 -7.04
CA GLN A 414 7.90 -27.49 -7.80
C GLN A 414 8.14 -26.57 -8.99
N ILE A 415 7.08 -26.15 -9.68
CA ILE A 415 7.16 -25.17 -10.78
C ILE A 415 7.67 -23.83 -10.26
N LEU A 416 7.20 -23.39 -9.09
CA LEU A 416 7.70 -22.19 -8.43
C LEU A 416 9.19 -22.31 -8.07
N ASP A 417 9.60 -23.44 -7.47
CA ASP A 417 11.00 -23.70 -7.13
C ASP A 417 11.88 -23.72 -8.40
N GLU A 418 11.42 -24.31 -9.50
CA GLU A 418 12.11 -24.30 -10.80
C GLU A 418 12.23 -22.89 -11.37
N LYS A 419 11.17 -22.10 -11.30
CA LYS A 419 11.15 -20.69 -11.72
C LYS A 419 12.15 -19.87 -10.90
N ILE A 420 12.12 -20.01 -9.58
CA ILE A 420 13.07 -19.35 -8.67
C ILE A 420 14.50 -19.77 -9.02
N ALA A 421 14.78 -21.06 -9.21
CA ALA A 421 16.11 -21.55 -9.55
C ALA A 421 16.57 -21.03 -10.93
N GLN A 422 15.67 -20.96 -11.91
CA GLN A 422 15.93 -20.35 -13.21
C GLN A 422 16.30 -18.88 -13.03
N TYR A 423 15.54 -18.12 -12.25
CA TYR A 423 15.80 -16.72 -11.99
C TYR A 423 17.09 -16.49 -11.19
N GLN A 424 17.42 -17.35 -10.23
CA GLN A 424 18.71 -17.31 -9.55
C GLN A 424 19.89 -17.60 -10.51
N LYS A 425 19.67 -18.43 -11.53
CA LYS A 425 20.67 -18.76 -12.56
C LYS A 425 20.75 -17.70 -13.67
N ALA A 426 19.62 -17.11 -14.05
CA ALA A 426 19.46 -16.08 -15.07
C ALA A 426 19.84 -14.69 -14.56
N ALA A 427 19.65 -14.43 -13.27
CA ALA A 427 20.33 -13.40 -12.49
C ALA A 427 21.82 -13.73 -12.36
N GLY A 428 22.46 -14.18 -13.46
CA GLY A 428 23.89 -14.38 -13.63
C GLY A 428 24.73 -13.12 -13.40
N ALA A 429 24.16 -12.08 -12.80
CA ALA A 429 24.83 -11.28 -11.80
C ALA A 429 25.58 -12.20 -10.82
N LYS A 430 26.83 -12.51 -11.16
CA LYS A 430 27.83 -12.73 -10.13
C LYS A 430 27.79 -11.48 -9.26
N ASN A 431 27.13 -11.58 -8.13
CA ASN A 431 27.19 -10.56 -7.11
C ASN A 431 28.64 -10.54 -6.63
N TRP A 432 29.35 -9.48 -6.98
CA TRP A 432 30.70 -9.28 -6.48
C TRP A 432 30.59 -8.41 -5.25
N TYR A 433 30.89 -9.02 -4.11
CA TYR A 433 30.96 -8.32 -2.84
C TYR A 433 32.41 -7.96 -2.56
N PHE A 434 32.62 -6.70 -2.24
CA PHE A 434 33.89 -6.16 -1.77
C PHE A 434 33.62 -5.52 -0.42
N ASP A 435 34.35 -5.95 0.60
CA ASP A 435 34.26 -5.43 1.96
C ASP A 435 35.42 -4.45 2.24
N SER A 436 35.21 -3.57 3.22
CA SER A 436 36.20 -2.57 3.66
C SER A 436 36.77 -1.72 2.53
N VAL A 437 35.93 -1.32 1.57
CA VAL A 437 36.29 -0.37 0.53
C VAL A 437 36.19 1.03 1.14
N THR A 438 37.24 1.84 0.96
CA THR A 438 37.21 3.25 1.39
C THR A 438 36.70 4.13 0.27
N LYS A 439 36.15 5.31 0.59
CA LYS A 439 35.70 6.27 -0.43
C LYS A 439 36.80 6.60 -1.45
N ASP A 440 38.04 6.69 -1.01
CA ASP A 440 39.20 6.99 -1.86
C ASP A 440 39.52 5.84 -2.83
N ASP A 441 39.12 4.62 -2.49
CA ASP A 441 39.32 3.40 -3.28
C ASP A 441 38.10 3.03 -4.14
N ALA A 442 37.10 3.89 -4.24
CA ALA A 442 35.83 3.63 -4.94
C ALA A 442 35.91 3.68 -6.48
N THR A 443 37.13 3.70 -7.03
CA THR A 443 37.35 3.62 -8.48
C THR A 443 37.52 2.17 -8.89
N PHE A 444 36.53 1.66 -9.63
CA PHE A 444 36.53 0.29 -10.11
C PHE A 444 36.99 0.23 -11.55
N THR A 445 37.84 -0.76 -11.85
CA THR A 445 38.14 -1.17 -13.21
C THR A 445 37.09 -2.18 -13.65
N PHE A 446 36.42 -1.90 -14.76
CA PHE A 446 35.46 -2.78 -15.41
C PHE A 446 36.01 -3.30 -16.73
N ILE A 447 35.78 -4.58 -17.02
CA ILE A 447 36.02 -5.17 -18.33
C ILE A 447 34.68 -5.70 -18.82
N ASN A 448 34.13 -5.05 -19.84
CA ASN A 448 32.94 -5.54 -20.52
C ASN A 448 33.34 -6.50 -21.63
N THR A 449 32.97 -7.76 -21.44
CA THR A 449 33.29 -8.85 -22.37
C THR A 449 32.28 -8.98 -23.51
N THR A 450 31.21 -8.18 -23.48
CA THR A 450 30.17 -8.12 -24.51
C THR A 450 30.47 -7.01 -25.51
N MET A 451 29.92 -7.11 -26.74
CA MET A 451 30.10 -6.09 -27.79
C MET A 451 29.14 -4.89 -27.68
N ILE A 452 28.20 -4.94 -26.74
CA ILE A 452 27.20 -3.88 -26.51
C ILE A 452 27.54 -3.11 -25.24
N LYS A 453 27.01 -1.89 -25.11
CA LYS A 453 27.05 -1.17 -23.84
C LYS A 453 26.19 -1.94 -22.83
N ILE A 454 26.68 -2.13 -21.62
CA ILE A 454 25.96 -2.83 -20.56
C ILE A 454 25.83 -1.95 -19.32
N PRO A 455 24.67 -1.98 -18.63
CA PRO A 455 24.53 -1.38 -17.32
C PRO A 455 25.10 -2.32 -16.25
N VAL A 456 25.94 -1.79 -15.37
CA VAL A 456 26.33 -2.44 -14.11
C VAL A 456 25.76 -1.62 -12.97
N TYR A 457 25.05 -2.26 -12.06
CA TYR A 457 24.47 -1.64 -10.89
C TYR A 457 25.36 -1.86 -9.66
N ALA A 458 25.45 -0.84 -8.80
CA ALA A 458 26.20 -0.89 -7.56
C ALA A 458 25.32 -0.55 -6.35
N ASP A 459 25.39 -1.40 -5.31
CA ASP A 459 24.85 -1.10 -3.99
C ASP A 459 26.03 -0.84 -3.03
N LEU A 460 25.94 0.22 -2.24
CA LEU A 460 26.92 0.65 -1.23
C LEU A 460 26.29 0.50 0.15
N TYR A 461 26.90 -0.32 1.01
CA TYR A 461 26.43 -0.57 2.36
C TYR A 461 27.43 -0.01 3.38
N PHE A 462 26.96 0.91 4.22
CA PHE A 462 27.76 1.52 5.29
C PHE A 462 27.36 0.94 6.65
N ASP A 463 28.19 1.16 7.68
CA ASP A 463 27.90 0.75 9.06
C ASP A 463 26.58 1.32 9.59
N ASP A 464 26.21 2.53 9.15
CA ASP A 464 24.88 3.09 9.34
C ASP A 464 23.99 2.68 8.15
N PRO A 465 22.99 1.80 8.34
CA PRO A 465 22.12 1.35 7.27
C PRO A 465 21.37 2.51 6.59
N ALA A 466 21.10 3.61 7.32
CA ALA A 466 20.42 4.78 6.75
C ALA A 466 21.27 5.51 5.70
N LYS A 467 22.58 5.27 5.64
CA LYS A 467 23.51 5.83 4.65
C LYS A 467 23.73 4.92 3.44
N SER A 468 23.12 3.74 3.40
CA SER A 468 23.29 2.81 2.29
C SER A 468 22.58 3.31 1.02
N VAL A 469 23.26 3.17 -0.11
CA VAL A 469 22.77 3.61 -1.44
C VAL A 469 22.64 2.38 -2.33
N VAL A 470 21.54 2.24 -3.04
CA VAL A 470 21.27 1.06 -3.87
C VAL A 470 21.02 1.45 -5.32
N ALA A 471 21.34 0.52 -6.22
CA ALA A 471 21.08 0.60 -7.66
C ALA A 471 21.80 1.75 -8.41
N ILE A 472 23.00 2.15 -7.98
CA ILE A 472 23.83 3.12 -8.72
C ILE A 472 24.15 2.56 -10.10
N LYS A 473 23.69 3.24 -11.15
CA LYS A 473 23.85 2.77 -12.52
C LYS A 473 25.18 3.25 -13.10
N VAL A 474 26.02 2.30 -13.50
CA VAL A 474 27.32 2.53 -14.14
C VAL A 474 27.29 1.95 -15.54
N GLU A 475 27.39 2.82 -16.54
CA GLU A 475 27.36 2.43 -17.94
C GLU A 475 28.75 2.02 -18.45
N ILE A 476 28.90 0.76 -18.86
CA ILE A 476 30.17 0.21 -19.34
C ILE A 476 30.11 0.01 -20.86
N PRO A 477 30.97 0.70 -21.65
CA PRO A 477 30.98 0.53 -23.10
C PRO A 477 31.32 -0.90 -23.53
N GLY A 478 30.86 -1.31 -24.72
CA GLY A 478 31.12 -2.64 -25.28
C GLY A 478 32.59 -2.89 -25.61
N GLY A 479 33.05 -4.12 -25.35
CA GLY A 479 34.33 -4.66 -25.81
C GLY A 479 35.56 -3.96 -25.27
N THR A 480 35.42 -3.25 -24.14
CA THR A 480 36.48 -2.41 -23.60
C THR A 480 36.70 -2.61 -22.10
N ARG A 481 37.88 -2.17 -21.66
CA ARG A 481 38.19 -1.92 -20.26
C ARG A 481 37.98 -0.43 -19.98
N CYS A 482 37.26 -0.10 -18.91
CA CYS A 482 37.15 1.27 -18.43
C CYS A 482 37.37 1.34 -16.91
N GLN A 483 37.58 2.55 -16.41
CA GLN A 483 37.57 2.84 -14.98
C GLN A 483 36.41 3.76 -14.71
N LYS A 484 35.71 3.51 -13.61
CA LYS A 484 34.54 4.28 -13.19
C LYS A 484 34.62 4.49 -11.69
N ASN A 485 34.50 5.74 -11.27
CA ASN A 485 34.36 6.09 -9.86
C ASN A 485 32.88 6.04 -9.49
N LEU A 486 32.52 5.26 -8.46
CA LEU A 486 31.13 5.12 -8.02
C LEU A 486 30.54 6.39 -7.41
N PHE A 487 31.38 7.36 -7.04
CA PHE A 487 30.99 8.66 -6.49
C PHE A 487 31.07 9.82 -7.49
N ASP A 488 31.56 9.61 -8.71
CA ASP A 488 31.63 10.66 -9.75
C ASP A 488 30.34 10.66 -10.58
N GLU A 489 29.62 11.78 -10.52
CA GLU A 489 28.34 12.02 -11.22
C GLU A 489 28.40 11.88 -12.74
N ASN A 490 29.59 11.99 -13.34
CA ASN A 490 29.78 11.81 -14.78
C ASN A 490 29.97 10.34 -15.16
N ASP A 491 30.41 9.52 -14.20
CA ASP A 491 30.77 8.13 -14.39
C ASP A 491 29.69 7.16 -13.92
N ALA A 492 29.01 7.54 -12.84
CA ALA A 492 27.92 6.84 -12.20
C ALA A 492 26.74 7.81 -12.09
N ASP A 493 25.55 7.35 -12.46
CA ASP A 493 24.33 8.16 -12.35
C ASP A 493 24.07 8.49 -10.87
N PRO A 494 24.23 9.75 -10.42
CA PRO A 494 24.00 10.13 -9.03
C PRO A 494 22.51 10.10 -8.68
N ASP A 495 21.64 10.08 -9.70
CA ASP A 495 20.19 10.04 -9.63
C ASP A 495 19.65 8.62 -9.87
N ALA A 496 20.44 7.58 -9.61
CA ALA A 496 20.03 6.19 -9.79
C ALA A 496 18.70 5.89 -9.04
N LEU A 497 17.60 5.75 -9.79
CA LEU A 497 16.21 5.71 -9.27
C LEU A 497 15.72 4.26 -9.06
N TYR A 498 14.77 3.98 -8.15
CA TYR A 498 13.50 4.66 -7.87
C TYR A 498 13.33 5.16 -6.42
N PHE A 499 12.78 6.36 -6.31
CA PHE A 499 12.47 7.15 -5.11
C PHE A 499 13.70 7.66 -4.36
N ASN A 500 14.17 8.81 -4.85
CA ASN A 500 15.13 9.83 -4.37
C ASN A 500 15.28 10.05 -2.83
N ARG A 501 15.31 9.00 -2.01
CA ARG A 501 15.48 9.05 -0.55
C ARG A 501 16.96 9.09 -0.15
N ASN A 502 17.78 8.25 -0.79
CA ASN A 502 19.15 7.96 -0.38
C ASN A 502 20.13 8.06 -1.55
N SER A 503 20.11 9.16 -2.33
CA SER A 503 21.10 9.37 -3.39
C SER A 503 22.46 9.80 -2.82
N LEU A 504 23.54 9.52 -3.56
CA LEU A 504 24.91 9.93 -3.18
C LEU A 504 25.03 11.44 -2.97
N ALA A 505 24.35 12.22 -3.81
CA ALA A 505 24.32 13.68 -3.70
C ALA A 505 23.65 14.18 -2.41
N LYS A 506 22.74 13.40 -1.80
CA LYS A 506 22.00 13.78 -0.60
C LYS A 506 22.65 13.32 0.71
N ILE A 507 23.20 12.11 0.73
CA ILE A 507 23.73 11.52 1.97
C ILE A 507 25.06 12.16 2.39
N GLY A 508 25.91 12.51 1.41
CA GLY A 508 27.26 13.02 1.68
C GLY A 508 28.15 11.97 2.34
N VAL A 509 29.14 11.45 1.60
CA VAL A 509 30.07 10.44 2.13
C VAL A 509 31.37 11.11 2.54
N GLU A 510 31.77 10.92 3.80
CA GLU A 510 33.02 11.45 4.36
C GLU A 510 34.24 10.76 3.75
N ASP A 511 35.36 11.48 3.66
CA ASP A 511 36.62 10.91 3.19
C ASP A 511 37.09 9.80 4.15
N GLY A 512 37.57 8.69 3.59
CA GLY A 512 37.96 7.51 4.36
C GLY A 512 36.82 6.66 4.93
N ALA A 513 35.54 6.98 4.65
CA ALA A 513 34.41 6.13 5.06
C ALA A 513 34.54 4.72 4.46
N GLU A 514 34.39 3.70 5.31
CA GLU A 514 34.37 2.29 4.89
C GLU A 514 32.95 1.85 4.52
N PHE A 515 32.85 1.05 3.46
CA PHE A 515 31.61 0.46 3.00
C PHE A 515 31.85 -0.87 2.31
N ALA A 516 30.80 -1.67 2.23
CA ALA A 516 30.75 -2.82 1.34
C ALA A 516 30.11 -2.42 0.01
N VAL A 517 30.68 -2.89 -1.10
CA VAL A 517 30.13 -2.75 -2.44
C VAL A 517 29.58 -4.07 -2.91
N ARG A 518 28.39 -4.04 -3.48
CA ARG A 518 27.85 -5.11 -4.30
C ARG A 518 27.70 -4.63 -5.74
N LEU A 519 28.32 -5.34 -6.70
CA LEU A 519 28.14 -5.09 -8.13
C LEU A 519 27.33 -6.20 -8.78
N TYR A 520 26.39 -5.82 -9.65
CA TYR A 520 25.54 -6.76 -10.39
C TYR A 520 25.17 -6.23 -11.78
N SER A 521 24.96 -7.13 -12.73
CA SER A 521 24.55 -6.83 -14.10
C SER A 521 23.93 -8.08 -14.71
N ASP A 522 22.99 -7.88 -15.64
CA ASP A 522 22.41 -8.96 -16.44
C ASP A 522 23.38 -9.46 -17.53
N TYR A 523 24.51 -8.76 -17.72
CA TYR A 523 25.52 -9.08 -18.71
C TYR A 523 26.87 -9.46 -18.06
N PRO A 524 27.67 -10.33 -18.70
CA PRO A 524 28.98 -10.70 -18.18
C PRO A 524 29.97 -9.52 -18.13
N PHE A 525 30.46 -9.24 -16.93
CA PHE A 525 31.53 -8.26 -16.69
C PHE A 525 32.56 -8.79 -15.71
N VAL A 526 33.74 -8.17 -15.71
CA VAL A 526 34.76 -8.32 -14.66
C VAL A 526 34.92 -6.98 -13.97
N ALA A 527 35.04 -6.98 -12.65
CA ALA A 527 35.28 -5.78 -11.85
C ALA A 527 36.38 -5.99 -10.81
N SER A 528 37.16 -4.95 -10.53
CA SER A 528 37.98 -4.87 -9.31
C SER A 528 38.38 -3.43 -9.00
N TRP A 529 38.49 -3.13 -7.71
CA TRP A 529 38.94 -1.85 -7.17
C TRP A 529 40.46 -1.76 -7.00
N LYS A 530 41.18 -2.88 -7.13
CA LYS A 530 42.64 -2.89 -7.05
C LYS A 530 43.26 -2.38 -8.35
N LYS A 531 44.05 -1.31 -8.24
CA LYS A 531 44.67 -0.54 -9.34
C LYS A 531 45.45 -1.39 -10.34
N ASP A 532 46.01 -2.52 -9.90
CA ASP A 532 46.87 -3.41 -10.71
C ASP A 532 46.48 -4.90 -10.61
N ALA A 533 45.20 -5.20 -10.41
CA ALA A 533 44.76 -6.60 -10.44
C ALA A 533 45.08 -7.24 -11.80
N ILE A 534 45.74 -8.39 -11.76
CA ILE A 534 46.00 -9.22 -12.95
C ILE A 534 44.76 -10.09 -13.17
N TYR A 535 44.07 -9.86 -14.28
CA TYR A 535 42.89 -10.62 -14.67
C TYR A 535 43.29 -11.72 -15.65
N HIS A 536 43.05 -12.98 -15.29
CA HIS A 536 43.08 -14.10 -16.23
C HIS A 536 41.64 -14.42 -16.64
N SER A 537 41.41 -14.48 -17.96
CA SER A 537 40.10 -14.78 -18.57
C SER A 537 39.57 -16.15 -18.18
#